data_AF-A0A351X2U6-F1
#
_entry.id   AF-A0A351X2U6-F1
#
_cell.length_a   1.000
_cell.length_b   1.000
_cell.length_c   1.000
_cell.angle_alpha   90.00
_cell.angle_beta   90.00
_cell.angle_gamma   90.00
#
_symmetry.space_group_name_H-M   'P 1'
#
loop_
_entity.id
_entity.type
_entity.pdbx_description
1 polymer ?
#
loop_
_entity_poly.entity_id
_entity_poly.type
_entity_poly.pdbx_seq_one_letter_code
_entity_poly.pdbx_strand_id
1 'polypeptide(L)'
;FLTVFYGDLPTTQSISTLRQAQGTASPTALPTQPAVIGAFENPGDGLAGVRSGREAYVPIVNAFPNGCLVAASKSAVVQVNICRNVFGKDPNNINSAGLTFDQMAELAEANQNPNRPVNYSGNAFSASVPAGGQTANRVEVFYSWLNQAQWQFDPTAQTYLRFEDFGVAEKAGQFRQATDRLTGEPVAFENVVVLFVEHVARTPTIIDLNMGIGQQGRAVVFRNGQAYTGLTWSMLNETYERTTGLARPVRLRNADGTPFALAPGHTWFHIATTSSAVWATDAAAGAWRYRFYAPAGAK
;
A
#
# COMPACT_ATOMS: atom_id res chain seq x y z
N PHE A 1 -2.86 4.14 6.11
CA PHE A 1 -2.43 3.18 5.07
C PHE A 1 -1.05 2.69 5.45
N LEU A 2 -0.80 1.38 5.34
CA LEU A 2 0.53 0.80 5.50
C LEU A 2 1.11 0.64 4.09
N THR A 3 2.24 1.28 3.81
CA THR A 3 2.97 1.11 2.56
C THR A 3 4.20 0.27 2.87
N VAL A 4 4.36 -0.85 2.18
CA VAL A 4 5.53 -1.73 2.26
C VAL A 4 6.25 -1.64 0.92
N PHE A 5 7.50 -1.18 0.91
CA PHE A 5 8.34 -1.16 -0.28
C PHE A 5 9.21 -2.43 -0.31
N TYR A 6 9.35 -3.05 -1.48
CA TYR A 6 10.33 -4.11 -1.73
C TYR A 6 10.96 -3.90 -3.11
N GLY A 7 12.28 -3.94 -3.18
CA GLY A 7 13.10 -3.62 -4.37
C GLY A 7 14.37 -2.86 -3.96
N ASP A 8 15.40 -2.90 -4.79
CA ASP A 8 16.64 -2.16 -4.55
C ASP A 8 16.36 -0.65 -4.49
N LEU A 9 17.00 0.04 -3.52
CA LEU A 9 16.96 1.50 -3.43
C LEU A 9 17.57 2.11 -4.71
N PRO A 10 17.02 3.21 -5.25
CA PRO A 10 17.65 3.91 -6.36
C PRO A 10 19.08 4.31 -6.01
N THR A 11 20.04 3.95 -6.86
CA THR A 11 21.44 4.30 -6.64
C THR A 11 21.68 5.79 -6.91
N THR A 12 22.66 6.34 -6.20
CA THR A 12 23.07 7.76 -6.14
C THR A 12 23.35 8.42 -7.50
N GLN A 13 23.47 7.66 -8.60
CA GLN A 13 23.66 8.20 -9.94
C GLN A 13 22.42 8.89 -10.52
N SER A 14 21.22 8.59 -10.01
CA SER A 14 19.97 9.24 -10.46
C SER A 14 19.73 10.63 -9.84
N ILE A 15 20.45 10.98 -8.76
CA ILE A 15 20.23 12.20 -7.97
C ILE A 15 21.10 13.37 -8.47
N SER A 16 22.26 13.09 -9.08
CA SER A 16 23.22 14.13 -9.49
C SER A 16 22.76 14.94 -10.70
N THR A 17 21.92 14.38 -11.56
CA THR A 17 21.39 15.05 -12.76
C THR A 17 20.30 16.08 -12.46
N LEU A 18 19.69 16.06 -11.26
CA LEU A 18 18.63 17.00 -10.87
C LEU A 18 19.14 18.28 -10.19
N ARG A 19 20.41 18.33 -9.74
CA ARG A 19 20.97 19.48 -8.99
C ARG A 19 21.55 20.61 -9.84
N GLN A 20 21.65 20.46 -11.17
CA GLN A 20 22.29 21.48 -12.03
C GLN A 20 21.33 22.53 -12.61
N ALA A 21 20.03 22.45 -12.34
CA ALA A 21 19.05 23.40 -12.89
C ALA A 21 18.29 24.13 -11.79
N GLN A 22 18.94 25.03 -11.04
CA GLN A 22 18.23 26.13 -10.36
C GLN A 22 19.19 27.26 -9.97
N GLY A 23 19.03 28.39 -10.68
CA GLY A 23 19.73 29.64 -10.45
C GLY A 23 19.16 30.45 -9.29
N THR A 24 19.99 31.37 -8.81
CA THR A 24 19.88 32.24 -7.64
C THR A 24 18.79 33.32 -7.75
N ALA A 25 18.01 33.54 -6.68
CA ALA A 25 17.39 34.84 -6.36
C ALA A 25 17.00 34.97 -4.87
N SER A 26 17.28 36.14 -4.28
CA SER A 26 17.00 36.55 -2.90
C SER A 26 15.61 37.23 -2.73
N PRO A 27 15.09 37.42 -1.50
CA PRO A 27 13.65 37.44 -1.23
C PRO A 27 13.05 38.85 -1.03
N THR A 28 11.75 39.01 -1.29
CA THR A 28 10.94 40.06 -0.63
C THR A 28 9.43 39.76 -0.63
N ALA A 29 8.87 39.90 0.58
CA ALA A 29 7.48 40.23 0.98
C ALA A 29 6.28 39.33 0.58
N LEU A 30 5.57 38.88 1.63
CA LEU A 30 4.22 38.29 1.62
C LEU A 30 3.14 39.33 1.26
N PRO A 31 1.98 38.86 0.74
CA PRO A 31 0.79 38.84 1.60
C PRO A 31 -0.02 37.53 1.54
N THR A 32 -0.85 37.41 2.57
CA THR A 32 -1.73 36.32 3.00
C THR A 32 -2.61 35.69 1.91
N GLN A 33 -2.50 34.36 1.75
CA GLN A 33 -3.49 33.51 1.07
C GLN A 33 -4.24 32.62 2.08
N PRO A 34 -5.51 32.27 1.80
CA PRO A 34 -6.26 31.32 2.62
C PRO A 34 -5.57 29.95 2.59
N ALA A 35 -5.51 29.28 3.75
CA ALA A 35 -4.77 28.05 3.96
C ALA A 35 -5.10 26.99 2.89
N VAL A 36 -4.14 26.75 2.00
CA VAL A 36 -4.14 25.61 1.08
C VAL A 36 -4.02 24.35 1.94
N ILE A 37 -4.98 23.44 1.79
CA ILE A 37 -4.89 22.06 2.27
C ILE A 37 -3.72 21.41 1.50
N GLY A 38 -2.50 21.55 2.01
CA GLY A 38 -1.29 21.13 1.30
C GLY A 38 0.03 21.30 2.05
N ALA A 39 0.07 21.98 3.19
CA ALA A 39 1.28 22.07 4.00
C ALA A 39 1.44 20.83 4.90
N PHE A 40 1.80 19.70 4.31
CA PHE A 40 2.47 18.65 5.08
C PHE A 40 3.84 19.20 5.46
N GLU A 41 4.16 19.29 6.76
CA GLU A 41 5.50 19.66 7.18
C GLU A 41 6.51 18.72 6.50
N ASN A 42 7.56 19.31 5.93
CA ASN A 42 8.64 18.57 5.30
C ASN A 42 9.37 17.73 6.35
N PRO A 43 9.35 16.38 6.32
CA PRO A 43 10.38 15.59 6.97
C PRO A 43 11.76 15.76 6.30
N GLY A 44 11.94 16.80 5.48
CA GLY A 44 12.97 16.89 4.45
C GLY A 44 12.70 15.91 3.30
N ASP A 45 13.78 15.37 2.78
CA ASP A 45 13.84 14.35 1.73
C ASP A 45 13.58 12.97 2.35
N GLY A 46 12.33 12.65 2.68
CA GLY A 46 12.02 11.39 3.34
C GLY A 46 10.55 11.05 3.53
N LEU A 47 10.31 9.97 4.27
CA LEU A 47 8.99 9.43 4.59
C LEU A 47 8.25 10.40 5.51
N ALA A 48 7.07 10.86 5.08
CA ALA A 48 6.18 11.76 5.82
C ALA A 48 4.88 11.05 6.23
N GLY A 49 4.08 11.68 7.09
CA GLY A 49 2.72 11.24 7.36
C GLY A 49 2.63 9.88 8.05
N VAL A 50 3.68 9.46 8.77
CA VAL A 50 3.67 8.20 9.50
C VAL A 50 2.55 8.22 10.54
N ARG A 51 1.83 7.11 10.67
CA ARG A 51 0.63 6.99 11.51
C ARG A 51 0.81 5.93 12.58
N SER A 52 -0.11 5.95 13.54
CA SER A 52 -0.10 5.00 14.64
C SER A 52 -0.25 3.57 14.16
N GLY A 53 0.41 2.65 14.86
CA GLY A 53 0.29 1.21 14.66
C GLY A 53 -1.16 0.74 14.85
N ARG A 54 -1.49 -0.35 14.17
CA ARG A 54 -2.80 -1.02 14.22
C ARG A 54 -2.60 -2.51 14.40
N GLU A 55 -3.55 -3.15 15.07
CA GLU A 55 -3.57 -4.61 15.22
C GLU A 55 -3.56 -5.29 13.85
N ALA A 56 -4.28 -4.72 12.90
CA ALA A 56 -4.31 -5.16 11.51
C ALA A 56 -2.93 -5.23 10.83
N TYR A 57 -1.88 -4.59 11.36
CA TYR A 57 -0.54 -4.68 10.77
C TYR A 57 0.22 -5.93 11.23
N VAL A 58 -0.19 -6.58 12.33
CA VAL A 58 0.50 -7.74 12.93
C VAL A 58 0.80 -8.84 11.92
N PRO A 59 -0.18 -9.40 11.18
CA PRO A 59 0.13 -10.51 10.28
C PRO A 59 0.97 -10.05 9.07
N ILE A 60 0.88 -8.78 8.68
CA ILE A 60 1.71 -8.22 7.61
C ILE A 60 3.16 -8.15 8.09
N VAL A 61 3.43 -7.53 9.24
CA VAL A 61 4.77 -7.41 9.80
C VAL A 61 5.40 -8.79 10.04
N ASN A 62 4.62 -9.75 10.54
CA ASN A 62 5.10 -11.12 10.75
C ASN A 62 5.49 -11.84 9.44
N ALA A 63 4.91 -11.45 8.31
CA ALA A 63 5.26 -11.98 7.00
C ALA A 63 6.57 -11.38 6.42
N PHE A 64 7.09 -10.33 7.05
CA PHE A 64 8.37 -9.70 6.72
C PHE A 64 9.31 -9.80 7.94
N PRO A 65 9.92 -10.98 8.20
CA PRO A 65 10.72 -11.22 9.41
C PRO A 65 11.97 -10.33 9.60
N ASN A 66 12.38 -9.58 8.57
CA ASN A 66 13.44 -8.57 8.63
C ASN A 66 12.91 -7.15 8.36
N GLY A 67 11.59 -7.00 8.25
CA GLY A 67 10.92 -5.72 8.11
C GLY A 67 10.87 -5.00 9.46
N CYS A 68 10.87 -3.68 9.40
CA CYS A 68 10.79 -2.82 10.57
C CYS A 68 9.51 -1.98 10.49
N LEU A 69 8.54 -2.24 11.37
CA LEU A 69 7.36 -1.37 11.50
C LEU A 69 7.74 -0.04 12.15
N VAL A 70 7.81 1.00 11.32
CA VAL A 70 7.89 2.40 11.76
C VAL A 70 6.47 2.93 11.98
N ALA A 71 6.18 3.47 13.16
CA ALA A 71 4.86 3.98 13.48
C ALA A 71 4.89 5.20 14.41
N ALA A 72 3.83 6.01 14.36
CA ALA A 72 3.63 7.12 15.29
C ALA A 72 2.90 6.65 16.55
N SER A 73 3.59 5.81 17.33
CA SER A 73 3.06 5.14 18.52
C SER A 73 1.87 4.21 18.24
N LYS A 74 1.23 3.69 19.28
CA LYS A 74 0.01 2.89 19.25
C LYS A 74 -0.79 3.08 20.54
N SER A 75 -2.07 2.74 20.52
CA SER A 75 -2.86 2.62 21.75
C SER A 75 -2.32 1.48 22.62
N ALA A 76 -2.41 1.60 23.94
CA ALA A 76 -1.88 0.62 24.90
C ALA A 76 -2.47 -0.78 24.73
N VAL A 77 -3.72 -0.87 24.24
CA VAL A 77 -4.42 -2.14 24.00
C VAL A 77 -4.11 -2.79 22.65
N VAL A 78 -3.37 -2.09 21.76
CA VAL A 78 -2.93 -2.64 20.46
C VAL A 78 -1.64 -3.42 20.65
N GLN A 79 -1.62 -4.68 20.20
CA GLN A 79 -0.54 -5.65 20.37
C GLN A 79 0.32 -5.84 19.11
N VAL A 80 0.65 -4.73 18.43
CA VAL A 80 1.63 -4.74 17.34
C VAL A 80 3.04 -4.38 17.82
N ASN A 81 4.05 -5.11 17.35
CA ASN A 81 5.45 -4.77 17.62
C ASN A 81 5.89 -3.61 16.71
N ILE A 82 6.41 -2.53 17.31
CA ILE A 82 6.93 -1.35 16.62
C ILE A 82 8.43 -1.31 16.88
N CYS A 83 9.24 -1.46 15.83
CA CYS A 83 10.69 -1.38 15.95
C CYS A 83 11.16 0.07 16.14
N ARG A 84 10.46 1.05 15.54
CA ARG A 84 10.81 2.46 15.61
C ARG A 84 9.56 3.31 15.77
N ASN A 85 9.50 4.03 16.89
CA ASN A 85 8.53 5.10 17.06
C ASN A 85 9.06 6.38 16.41
N VAL A 86 8.18 7.11 15.74
CA VAL A 86 8.43 8.46 15.24
C VAL A 86 7.36 9.40 15.76
N PHE A 87 7.73 10.65 16.01
CA PHE A 87 6.81 11.64 16.53
C PHE A 87 6.78 12.84 15.61
N GLY A 88 5.62 13.50 15.56
CA GLY A 88 5.45 14.74 14.83
C GLY A 88 6.31 15.85 15.42
N LYS A 89 6.81 16.74 14.55
CA LYS A 89 7.55 17.93 14.97
C LYS A 89 6.61 19.10 15.26
N ASP A 90 5.50 19.20 14.54
CA ASP A 90 4.42 20.17 14.78
C ASP A 90 3.20 19.53 15.45
N PRO A 91 2.81 19.99 16.65
CA PRO A 91 1.61 19.53 17.34
C PRO A 91 0.30 19.86 16.60
N ASN A 92 0.29 20.85 15.70
CA ASN A 92 -0.87 21.23 14.90
C ASN A 92 -0.98 20.45 13.58
N ASN A 93 0.08 19.74 13.18
CA ASN A 93 0.10 18.93 11.99
C ASN A 93 0.29 17.46 12.34
N ILE A 94 -0.83 16.74 12.44
CA ILE A 94 -0.80 15.30 12.71
C ILE A 94 0.04 14.55 11.67
N ASN A 95 0.22 15.04 10.44
CA ASN A 95 1.02 14.39 9.38
C ASN A 95 2.54 14.67 9.45
N SER A 96 3.03 15.38 10.47
CA SER A 96 4.45 15.77 10.57
C SER A 96 5.40 14.64 11.01
N ALA A 97 4.88 13.47 11.43
CA ALA A 97 5.71 12.35 11.84
C ALA A 97 6.36 11.64 10.63
N GLY A 98 7.66 11.33 10.72
CA GLY A 98 8.42 10.80 9.58
C GLY A 98 9.84 10.37 9.90
N LEU A 99 10.56 9.92 8.87
CA LEU A 99 12.00 9.61 8.87
C LEU A 99 12.66 10.17 7.61
N THR A 100 13.90 10.64 7.74
CA THR A 100 14.74 10.92 6.56
C THR A 100 15.23 9.63 5.91
N PHE A 101 15.74 9.71 4.67
CA PHE A 101 16.38 8.55 4.02
C PHE A 101 17.57 8.00 4.82
N ASP A 102 18.42 8.86 5.39
CA ASP A 102 19.55 8.43 6.23
C ASP A 102 19.08 7.65 7.46
N GLN A 103 18.05 8.14 8.15
CA GLN A 103 17.48 7.44 9.30
C GLN A 103 16.87 6.09 8.94
N MET A 104 16.30 5.96 7.73
CA MET A 104 15.81 4.67 7.24
C MET A 104 16.95 3.71 6.91
N ALA A 105 18.04 4.21 6.32
CA ALA A 105 19.24 3.41 6.05
C ALA A 105 19.90 2.92 7.35
N GLU A 106 20.14 3.81 8.31
CA GLU A 106 20.67 3.47 9.64
C GLU A 106 19.80 2.43 10.35
N LEU A 107 18.48 2.59 10.27
CA LEU A 107 17.53 1.64 10.87
C LEU A 107 17.55 0.28 10.17
N ALA A 108 17.72 0.25 8.86
CA ALA A 108 17.86 -1.00 8.11
C ALA A 108 19.14 -1.73 8.48
N GLU A 109 20.27 -1.02 8.58
CA GLU A 109 21.57 -1.56 9.03
C GLU A 109 21.48 -2.11 10.46
N ALA A 110 20.90 -1.34 11.39
CA ALA A 110 20.74 -1.76 12.78
C ALA A 110 19.82 -2.98 12.96
N ASN A 111 18.89 -3.23 12.03
CA ASN A 111 18.00 -4.38 12.05
C ASN A 111 18.51 -5.59 11.26
N GLN A 112 19.71 -5.52 10.65
CA GLN A 112 20.27 -6.66 9.95
C GLN A 112 20.43 -7.85 10.89
N ASN A 113 19.88 -8.99 10.49
CA ASN A 113 20.00 -10.25 11.23
C ASN A 113 20.58 -11.33 10.33
N PRO A 114 21.89 -11.66 10.46
CA PRO A 114 22.54 -12.65 9.59
C PRO A 114 21.96 -14.06 9.77
N ASN A 115 21.29 -14.33 10.89
CA ASN A 115 20.64 -15.61 11.16
C ASN A 115 19.23 -15.72 10.55
N ARG A 116 18.74 -14.67 9.89
CA ARG A 116 17.43 -14.63 9.21
C ARG A 116 17.60 -14.05 7.80
N PRO A 117 18.18 -14.80 6.86
CA PRO A 117 18.37 -14.29 5.50
C PRO A 117 17.04 -13.84 4.89
N VAL A 118 17.05 -12.67 4.24
CA VAL A 118 15.88 -12.11 3.57
C VAL A 118 15.55 -12.96 2.35
N ASN A 119 14.35 -13.52 2.31
CA ASN A 119 13.82 -14.15 1.11
C ASN A 119 12.33 -13.84 0.97
N TYR A 120 11.98 -12.90 0.11
CA TYR A 120 10.57 -12.55 -0.16
C TYR A 120 10.10 -13.01 -1.55
N SER A 121 10.81 -13.98 -2.16
CA SER A 121 10.56 -14.48 -3.52
C SER A 121 9.36 -15.45 -3.64
N GLY A 122 8.23 -15.14 -2.98
CA GLY A 122 7.05 -16.01 -2.98
C GLY A 122 6.14 -15.93 -4.21
N ASN A 123 6.16 -14.78 -4.91
CA ASN A 123 5.30 -14.51 -6.05
C ASN A 123 6.03 -14.73 -7.38
N ALA A 124 5.28 -15.18 -8.38
CA ALA A 124 5.76 -15.27 -9.76
C ALA A 124 5.53 -13.93 -10.47
N PHE A 125 6.42 -13.57 -11.39
CA PHE A 125 6.32 -12.36 -12.20
C PHE A 125 6.52 -12.70 -13.67
N SER A 126 5.74 -12.08 -14.55
CA SER A 126 5.88 -12.25 -16.01
C SER A 126 5.35 -11.03 -16.74
N ALA A 127 6.14 -10.56 -17.72
CA ALA A 127 5.71 -9.52 -18.65
C ALA A 127 4.54 -9.97 -19.54
N SER A 128 4.44 -11.28 -19.81
CA SER A 128 3.31 -11.85 -20.55
C SER A 128 2.02 -11.74 -19.74
N VAL A 129 0.97 -11.27 -20.38
CA VAL A 129 -0.35 -11.11 -19.77
C VAL A 129 -1.03 -12.48 -19.62
N PRO A 130 -1.47 -12.89 -18.42
CA PRO A 130 -2.16 -14.16 -18.23
C PRO A 130 -3.48 -14.22 -19.01
N ALA A 131 -3.84 -15.40 -19.52
CA ALA A 131 -5.13 -15.60 -20.18
C ALA A 131 -6.30 -15.59 -19.19
N GLY A 132 -7.53 -15.41 -19.69
CA GLY A 132 -8.76 -15.52 -18.89
C GLY A 132 -9.11 -14.29 -18.06
N GLY A 133 -8.42 -13.16 -18.27
CA GLY A 133 -8.78 -11.89 -17.66
C GLY A 133 -9.98 -11.23 -18.35
N GLN A 134 -10.68 -10.39 -17.61
CA GLN A 134 -11.78 -9.55 -18.10
C GLN A 134 -11.31 -8.10 -18.21
N THR A 135 -11.75 -7.34 -19.21
CA THR A 135 -11.35 -5.93 -19.35
C THR A 135 -11.62 -5.14 -18.06
N ALA A 136 -10.63 -4.37 -17.63
CA ALA A 136 -10.63 -3.60 -16.39
C ALA A 136 -9.83 -2.30 -16.57
N ASN A 137 -10.44 -1.32 -17.24
CA ASN A 137 -9.82 -0.02 -17.48
C ASN A 137 -9.91 0.90 -16.26
N ARG A 138 -10.88 0.67 -15.38
CA ARG A 138 -11.10 1.50 -14.20
C ARG A 138 -11.66 0.68 -13.05
N VAL A 139 -11.18 0.95 -11.84
CA VAL A 139 -11.67 0.36 -10.59
C VAL A 139 -12.04 1.47 -9.63
N GLU A 140 -13.32 1.58 -9.28
CA GLU A 140 -13.82 2.49 -8.24
C GLU A 140 -13.76 1.80 -6.88
N VAL A 141 -13.07 2.37 -5.92
CA VAL A 141 -12.92 1.84 -4.56
C VAL A 141 -13.73 2.70 -3.60
N PHE A 142 -14.72 2.09 -2.94
CA PHE A 142 -15.58 2.75 -1.97
C PHE A 142 -15.38 2.14 -0.58
N TYR A 143 -14.72 2.89 0.31
CA TYR A 143 -14.68 2.57 1.74
C TYR A 143 -15.80 3.25 2.51
N SER A 144 -15.95 4.57 2.34
CA SER A 144 -17.04 5.36 2.90
C SER A 144 -17.30 6.60 2.03
N TRP A 145 -18.31 7.40 2.38
CA TRP A 145 -18.71 8.57 1.58
C TRP A 145 -17.57 9.57 1.34
N LEU A 146 -16.72 9.80 2.34
CA LEU A 146 -15.55 10.69 2.29
C LEU A 146 -14.22 9.91 2.37
N ASN A 147 -14.24 8.66 1.88
CA ASN A 147 -13.05 7.84 1.70
C ASN A 147 -13.24 6.91 0.50
N GLN A 148 -12.95 7.46 -0.67
CA GLN A 148 -13.03 6.79 -1.96
C GLN A 148 -11.72 6.95 -2.72
N ALA A 149 -11.41 5.97 -3.56
CA ALA A 149 -10.27 6.01 -4.47
C ALA A 149 -10.68 5.46 -5.85
N GLN A 150 -9.86 5.72 -6.85
CA GLN A 150 -9.99 5.08 -8.16
C GLN A 150 -8.63 4.64 -8.67
N TRP A 151 -8.65 3.58 -9.45
CA TRP A 151 -7.53 3.14 -10.26
C TRP A 151 -7.94 3.26 -11.72
N GLN A 152 -7.13 3.92 -12.53
CA GLN A 152 -7.37 4.07 -13.97
C GLN A 152 -6.18 3.49 -14.72
N PHE A 153 -6.43 2.54 -15.61
CA PHE A 153 -5.37 1.89 -16.37
C PHE A 153 -4.87 2.82 -17.48
N ASP A 154 -3.55 3.06 -17.50
CA ASP A 154 -2.86 3.69 -18.60
C ASP A 154 -2.22 2.61 -19.50
N PRO A 155 -2.71 2.42 -20.73
CA PRO A 155 -2.16 1.43 -21.66
C PRO A 155 -0.76 1.80 -22.17
N THR A 156 -0.35 3.06 -22.10
CA THR A 156 0.99 3.49 -22.53
C THR A 156 2.03 3.08 -21.50
N ALA A 157 1.78 3.41 -20.22
CA ALA A 157 2.66 3.05 -19.11
C ALA A 157 2.48 1.60 -18.62
N GLN A 158 1.40 0.91 -19.02
CA GLN A 158 1.03 -0.41 -18.52
C GLN A 158 0.83 -0.46 -16.99
N THR A 159 0.37 0.64 -16.40
CA THR A 159 0.13 0.79 -14.96
C THR A 159 -1.29 1.28 -14.67
N TYR A 160 -1.73 1.13 -13.43
CA TYR A 160 -2.92 1.80 -12.91
C TYR A 160 -2.50 3.06 -12.14
N LEU A 161 -3.00 4.20 -12.59
CA LEU A 161 -2.87 5.49 -11.93
C LEU A 161 -3.87 5.59 -10.77
N ARG A 162 -3.41 6.02 -9.60
CA ARG A 162 -4.25 6.20 -8.42
C ARG A 162 -4.86 7.59 -8.38
N PHE A 163 -6.16 7.64 -8.10
CA PHE A 163 -6.90 8.85 -7.77
C PHE A 163 -7.55 8.69 -6.40
N GLU A 164 -7.71 9.80 -5.69
CA GLU A 164 -8.36 9.88 -4.38
C GLU A 164 -9.40 10.97 -4.34
N ASP A 165 -10.39 10.81 -3.46
CA ASP A 165 -11.31 11.89 -3.17
C ASP A 165 -10.63 13.03 -2.40
N PHE A 166 -11.39 14.10 -2.18
CA PHE A 166 -10.92 15.25 -1.41
C PHE A 166 -11.18 15.10 0.11
N GLY A 167 -11.85 14.03 0.54
CA GLY A 167 -12.24 13.82 1.95
C GLY A 167 -13.20 14.87 2.54
N VAL A 168 -13.84 15.69 1.71
CA VAL A 168 -14.75 16.77 2.14
C VAL A 168 -16.07 16.71 1.40
N ALA A 169 -17.17 17.05 2.09
CA ALA A 169 -18.54 16.90 1.59
C ALA A 169 -18.80 17.73 0.32
N GLU A 170 -18.22 18.92 0.24
CA GLU A 170 -18.41 19.88 -0.86
C GLU A 170 -17.82 19.36 -2.19
N LYS A 171 -16.89 18.42 -2.11
CA LYS A 171 -16.23 17.78 -3.26
C LYS A 171 -16.52 16.27 -3.33
N ALA A 172 -17.58 15.81 -2.66
CA ALA A 172 -17.96 14.41 -2.70
C ALA A 172 -18.16 13.94 -4.16
N GLY A 173 -17.56 12.80 -4.50
CA GLY A 173 -17.58 12.24 -5.86
C GLY A 173 -16.60 12.88 -6.84
N GLN A 174 -15.86 13.92 -6.44
CA GLN A 174 -14.75 14.46 -7.21
C GLN A 174 -13.44 13.79 -6.79
N PHE A 175 -12.55 13.57 -7.76
CA PHE A 175 -11.30 12.87 -7.55
C PHE A 175 -10.13 13.70 -8.08
N ARG A 176 -8.98 13.60 -7.41
CA ARG A 176 -7.70 14.14 -7.85
C ARG A 176 -6.70 13.01 -8.01
N GLN A 177 -5.75 13.18 -8.92
CA GLN A 177 -4.67 12.22 -9.05
C GLN A 177 -3.79 12.27 -7.80
N ALA A 178 -3.46 11.10 -7.26
CA ALA A 178 -2.50 11.00 -6.18
C ALA A 178 -1.09 11.13 -6.75
N THR A 179 -0.24 11.90 -6.09
CA THR A 179 1.14 12.13 -6.46
C THR A 179 2.06 11.82 -5.29
N ASP A 180 3.26 11.33 -5.58
CA ASP A 180 4.31 11.28 -4.58
C ASP A 180 4.80 12.71 -4.29
N ARG A 181 4.87 13.09 -3.01
CA ARG A 181 5.29 14.42 -2.58
C ARG A 181 6.72 14.75 -3.01
N LEU A 182 7.62 13.76 -3.00
CA LEU A 182 9.04 13.95 -3.23
C LEU A 182 9.37 14.15 -4.71
N THR A 183 8.68 13.42 -5.59
CA THR A 183 8.95 13.47 -7.03
C THR A 183 7.94 14.33 -7.78
N GLY A 184 6.76 14.56 -7.22
CA GLY A 184 5.61 15.16 -7.92
C GLY A 184 4.95 14.20 -8.92
N GLU A 185 5.48 12.99 -9.07
CA GLU A 185 5.02 12.04 -10.08
C GLU A 185 3.72 11.35 -9.66
N PRO A 186 2.89 10.93 -10.63
CA PRO A 186 1.68 10.15 -10.36
C PRO A 186 2.00 8.87 -9.58
N VAL A 187 1.16 8.55 -8.59
CA VAL A 187 1.20 7.24 -7.93
C VAL A 187 0.64 6.20 -8.90
N ALA A 188 1.50 5.32 -9.40
CA ALA A 188 1.18 4.32 -10.40
C ALA A 188 1.67 2.92 -9.99
N PHE A 189 0.86 1.89 -10.27
CA PHE A 189 1.17 0.50 -9.91
C PHE A 189 0.81 -0.45 -11.05
N GLU A 190 1.68 -1.39 -11.37
CA GLU A 190 1.46 -2.42 -12.39
C GLU A 190 0.37 -3.41 -11.98
N ASN A 191 0.22 -3.62 -10.66
CA ASN A 191 -0.75 -4.54 -10.09
C ASN A 191 -1.56 -3.86 -8.97
N VAL A 192 -2.88 -4.02 -9.02
CA VAL A 192 -3.78 -3.68 -7.91
C VAL A 192 -4.48 -4.96 -7.48
N VAL A 193 -4.39 -5.30 -6.20
CA VAL A 193 -4.83 -6.59 -5.67
C VAL A 193 -5.80 -6.36 -4.53
N VAL A 194 -6.94 -7.04 -4.56
CA VAL A 194 -7.91 -7.07 -3.45
C VAL A 194 -7.85 -8.44 -2.79
N LEU A 195 -7.46 -8.47 -1.51
CA LEU A 195 -7.42 -9.68 -0.69
C LEU A 195 -8.67 -9.72 0.19
N PHE A 196 -9.43 -10.80 0.11
CA PHE A 196 -10.59 -11.00 0.98
C PHE A 196 -10.16 -11.78 2.21
N VAL A 197 -10.06 -11.09 3.33
CA VAL A 197 -9.54 -11.57 4.61
C VAL A 197 -10.64 -11.48 5.66
N GLU A 198 -10.71 -12.46 6.54
CA GLU A 198 -11.60 -12.35 7.70
C GLU A 198 -11.08 -11.28 8.65
N HIS A 199 -11.92 -10.28 8.91
CA HIS A 199 -11.63 -9.22 9.87
C HIS A 199 -12.37 -9.51 11.18
N VAL A 200 -11.63 -9.56 12.28
CA VAL A 200 -12.18 -9.80 13.62
C VAL A 200 -12.13 -8.51 14.41
N ALA A 201 -13.30 -7.97 14.77
CA ALA A 201 -13.40 -6.84 15.67
C ALA A 201 -13.10 -7.30 17.11
N ARG A 202 -11.90 -7.00 17.61
CA ARG A 202 -11.54 -7.24 19.02
C ARG A 202 -12.24 -6.26 19.94
N THR A 203 -12.37 -5.03 19.45
CA THR A 203 -13.25 -3.97 19.99
C THR A 203 -13.84 -3.24 18.79
N PRO A 204 -14.80 -2.31 18.99
CA PRO A 204 -15.39 -1.57 17.87
C PRO A 204 -14.39 -0.80 17.00
N THR A 205 -13.20 -0.49 17.50
CA THR A 205 -12.17 0.28 16.78
C THR A 205 -10.87 -0.49 16.56
N ILE A 206 -10.76 -1.72 17.04
CA ILE A 206 -9.57 -2.57 16.91
C ILE A 206 -9.93 -3.80 16.09
N ILE A 207 -9.40 -3.81 14.88
CA ILE A 207 -9.62 -4.87 13.89
C ILE A 207 -8.35 -5.68 13.75
N ASP A 208 -8.49 -6.99 13.92
CA ASP A 208 -7.48 -8.00 13.65
C ASP A 208 -7.76 -8.65 12.28
N LEU A 209 -6.73 -9.10 11.59
CA LEU A 209 -6.83 -9.73 10.27
C LEU A 209 -6.42 -11.20 10.39
N ASN A 210 -7.34 -12.11 10.09
CA ASN A 210 -7.03 -13.53 10.04
C ASN A 210 -6.35 -13.90 8.71
N MET A 211 -5.08 -13.49 8.56
CA MET A 211 -4.22 -13.75 7.41
C MET A 211 -2.82 -14.22 7.81
N GLY A 212 -2.74 -14.96 8.92
CA GLY A 212 -1.49 -15.55 9.42
C GLY A 212 -1.05 -16.81 8.66
N ILE A 213 -0.01 -17.46 9.18
CA ILE A 213 0.53 -18.72 8.65
C ILE A 213 -0.59 -19.77 8.55
N GLY A 214 -0.64 -20.49 7.43
CA GLY A 214 -1.64 -21.53 7.20
C GLY A 214 -2.99 -21.02 6.70
N GLN A 215 -3.17 -19.71 6.56
CA GLN A 215 -4.39 -19.12 6.01
C GLN A 215 -4.32 -18.93 4.50
N GLN A 216 -5.49 -18.94 3.87
CA GLN A 216 -5.68 -18.57 2.47
C GLN A 216 -7.09 -18.00 2.28
N GLY A 217 -7.32 -17.31 1.18
CA GLY A 217 -8.63 -16.73 0.88
C GLY A 217 -8.74 -16.25 -0.55
N ARG A 218 -9.92 -15.75 -0.92
CA ARG A 218 -10.18 -15.23 -2.26
C ARG A 218 -9.33 -13.98 -2.52
N ALA A 219 -8.86 -13.83 -3.76
CA ALA A 219 -8.21 -12.61 -4.24
C ALA A 219 -8.80 -12.19 -5.59
N VAL A 220 -8.76 -10.88 -5.87
CA VAL A 220 -8.98 -10.33 -7.21
C VAL A 220 -7.72 -9.54 -7.58
N VAL A 221 -7.19 -9.77 -8.77
CA VAL A 221 -6.02 -9.05 -9.28
C VAL A 221 -6.38 -8.26 -10.50
N PHE A 222 -5.97 -7.00 -10.52
CA PHE A 222 -6.03 -6.10 -11.67
C PHE A 222 -4.60 -5.87 -12.16
N ARG A 223 -4.29 -6.27 -13.40
CA ARG A 223 -3.00 -6.05 -14.06
C ARG A 223 -3.20 -5.91 -15.57
N ASN A 224 -2.39 -5.09 -16.24
CA ASN A 224 -2.44 -4.91 -17.71
C ASN A 224 -3.86 -4.61 -18.26
N GLY A 225 -4.65 -3.81 -17.56
CA GLY A 225 -6.03 -3.49 -17.96
C GLY A 225 -6.99 -4.67 -17.90
N GLN A 226 -6.64 -5.74 -17.17
CA GLN A 226 -7.47 -6.92 -16.97
C GLN A 226 -7.69 -7.23 -15.49
N ALA A 227 -8.86 -7.80 -15.18
CA ALA A 227 -9.25 -8.32 -13.89
C ALA A 227 -9.32 -9.85 -13.89
N TYR A 228 -8.76 -10.46 -12.85
CA TYR A 228 -8.74 -11.91 -12.62
C TYR A 228 -9.41 -12.20 -11.28
N THR A 229 -10.55 -12.89 -11.30
CA THR A 229 -11.43 -13.05 -10.12
C THR A 229 -11.38 -14.44 -9.49
N GLY A 230 -10.83 -15.44 -10.19
CA GLY A 230 -10.72 -16.83 -9.72
C GLY A 230 -9.43 -17.13 -8.96
N LEU A 231 -8.84 -16.13 -8.30
CA LEU A 231 -7.54 -16.26 -7.65
C LEU A 231 -7.68 -16.44 -6.14
N THR A 232 -6.64 -16.98 -5.52
CA THR A 232 -6.52 -17.06 -4.07
C THR A 232 -5.22 -16.40 -3.60
N TRP A 233 -5.27 -15.81 -2.41
CA TRP A 233 -4.08 -15.48 -1.66
C TRP A 233 -3.76 -16.59 -0.67
N SER A 234 -2.47 -16.82 -0.42
CA SER A 234 -2.02 -17.94 0.40
C SER A 234 -0.81 -17.59 1.26
N MET A 235 -0.94 -17.93 2.54
CA MET A 235 0.11 -17.96 3.57
C MET A 235 0.43 -19.41 3.99
N LEU A 236 0.10 -20.40 3.15
CA LEU A 236 0.40 -21.81 3.39
C LEU A 236 1.90 -22.10 3.30
N ASN A 237 2.46 -22.87 4.22
CA ASN A 237 3.89 -23.22 4.13
C ASN A 237 4.18 -24.09 2.91
N GLU A 238 5.09 -23.62 2.06
CA GLU A 238 5.69 -24.36 0.95
C GLU A 238 7.07 -24.88 1.38
N THR A 239 7.86 -25.39 0.43
CA THR A 239 9.18 -25.97 0.70
C THR A 239 10.05 -25.06 1.55
N TYR A 240 10.15 -23.76 1.23
CA TYR A 240 11.00 -22.82 1.97
C TYR A 240 10.58 -22.63 3.42
N GLU A 241 9.30 -22.37 3.68
CA GLU A 241 8.81 -22.18 5.06
C GLU A 241 8.94 -23.46 5.87
N ARG A 242 8.71 -24.62 5.25
CA ARG A 242 8.82 -25.93 5.91
C ARG A 242 10.27 -26.30 6.27
N THR A 243 11.23 -25.94 5.43
CA THR A 243 12.63 -26.29 5.65
C THR A 243 13.37 -25.29 6.53
N THR A 244 13.04 -24.01 6.43
CA THR A 244 13.74 -22.94 7.16
C THR A 244 13.01 -22.45 8.42
N GLY A 245 11.70 -22.67 8.50
CA GLY A 245 10.85 -22.05 9.53
C GLY A 245 10.66 -20.54 9.38
N LEU A 246 11.17 -19.94 8.30
CA LEU A 246 11.08 -18.50 8.04
C LEU A 246 9.85 -18.19 7.17
N ALA A 247 9.07 -17.19 7.59
CA ALA A 247 7.89 -16.75 6.85
C ALA A 247 8.26 -16.00 5.57
N ARG A 248 7.40 -16.11 4.55
CA ARG A 248 7.41 -15.25 3.37
C ARG A 248 6.09 -14.48 3.25
N PRO A 249 6.08 -13.37 2.50
CA PRO A 249 4.87 -12.60 2.24
C PRO A 249 3.77 -13.39 1.54
N VAL A 250 2.58 -12.79 1.52
CA VAL A 250 1.41 -13.33 0.84
C VAL A 250 1.68 -13.65 -0.62
N ARG A 251 1.17 -14.79 -1.07
CA ARG A 251 1.34 -15.29 -2.44
C ARG A 251 0.02 -15.38 -3.16
N LEU A 252 0.01 -15.12 -4.46
CA LEU A 252 -1.16 -15.26 -5.31
C LEU A 252 -1.12 -16.58 -6.09
N ARG A 253 -2.25 -17.26 -6.14
CA ARG A 253 -2.41 -18.58 -6.74
C ARG A 253 -3.63 -18.60 -7.66
N ASN A 254 -3.52 -19.35 -8.75
CA ASN A 254 -4.62 -19.72 -9.60
C ASN A 254 -5.55 -20.69 -8.86
N ALA A 255 -6.73 -20.96 -9.42
CA ALA A 255 -7.70 -21.89 -8.86
C ALA A 255 -7.15 -23.33 -8.69
N ASP A 256 -6.18 -23.73 -9.52
CA ASP A 256 -5.48 -25.02 -9.45
C ASP A 256 -4.33 -25.05 -8.43
N GLY A 257 -4.08 -23.94 -7.72
CA GLY A 257 -2.98 -23.82 -6.75
C GLY A 257 -1.62 -23.49 -7.36
N THR A 258 -1.51 -23.34 -8.68
CA THR A 258 -0.27 -22.86 -9.31
C THR A 258 -0.05 -21.36 -9.05
N PRO A 259 1.19 -20.84 -9.09
CA PRO A 259 1.44 -19.41 -8.94
C PRO A 259 0.72 -18.57 -10.01
N PHE A 260 -0.02 -17.55 -9.58
CA PHE A 260 -0.46 -16.50 -10.50
C PHE A 260 0.72 -15.55 -10.74
N ALA A 261 1.05 -15.31 -12.01
CA ALA A 261 2.11 -14.36 -12.35
C ALA A 261 1.58 -12.92 -12.24
N LEU A 262 2.25 -12.08 -11.46
CA LEU A 262 2.05 -10.63 -11.45
C LEU A 262 2.82 -9.97 -12.59
N ALA A 263 2.44 -8.75 -12.96
CA ALA A 263 3.29 -7.92 -13.80
C ALA A 263 4.55 -7.52 -12.99
N PRO A 264 5.76 -7.56 -13.57
CA PRO A 264 6.96 -7.05 -12.90
C PRO A 264 6.76 -5.57 -12.53
N GLY A 265 7.03 -5.21 -11.28
CA GLY A 265 6.83 -3.86 -10.78
C GLY A 265 6.17 -3.83 -9.40
N HIS A 266 5.52 -2.72 -9.09
CA HIS A 266 4.88 -2.45 -7.83
C HIS A 266 3.51 -3.11 -7.75
N THR A 267 3.12 -3.49 -6.53
CA THR A 267 1.78 -4.03 -6.25
C THR A 267 1.12 -3.27 -5.12
N TRP A 268 -0.10 -2.79 -5.36
CA TRP A 268 -0.94 -2.19 -4.35
C TRP A 268 -1.93 -3.23 -3.81
N PHE A 269 -1.95 -3.44 -2.49
CA PHE A 269 -2.90 -4.34 -1.85
C PHE A 269 -4.01 -3.57 -1.13
N HIS A 270 -5.25 -3.84 -1.52
CA HIS A 270 -6.44 -3.58 -0.72
C HIS A 270 -6.76 -4.82 0.11
N ILE A 271 -6.86 -4.65 1.44
CA ILE A 271 -7.38 -5.71 2.32
C ILE A 271 -8.86 -5.43 2.55
N ALA A 272 -9.70 -6.40 2.20
CA ALA A 272 -11.15 -6.33 2.24
C ALA A 272 -11.70 -7.39 3.21
N THR A 273 -12.87 -7.14 3.79
CA THR A 273 -13.59 -8.20 4.51
C THR A 273 -14.02 -9.31 3.55
N THR A 274 -14.24 -10.51 4.05
CA THR A 274 -14.86 -11.61 3.28
C THR A 274 -16.25 -11.27 2.72
N SER A 275 -16.99 -10.36 3.36
CA SER A 275 -18.30 -9.87 2.89
C SER A 275 -18.20 -8.75 1.85
N SER A 276 -17.02 -8.13 1.67
CA SER A 276 -16.79 -7.11 0.66
C SER A 276 -17.00 -7.64 -0.76
N ALA A 277 -17.38 -6.74 -1.67
CA ALA A 277 -17.72 -7.10 -3.04
C ALA A 277 -16.80 -6.39 -4.04
N VAL A 278 -16.39 -7.12 -5.07
CA VAL A 278 -15.70 -6.59 -6.25
C VAL A 278 -16.40 -7.15 -7.49
N TRP A 279 -16.88 -6.30 -8.39
CA TRP A 279 -17.67 -6.71 -9.55
C TRP A 279 -17.50 -5.76 -10.73
N ALA A 280 -17.67 -6.31 -11.95
CA ALA A 280 -17.76 -5.51 -13.18
C ALA A 280 -19.11 -4.81 -13.24
N THR A 281 -19.16 -3.63 -13.88
CA THR A 281 -20.37 -2.83 -14.01
C THR A 281 -20.62 -2.46 -15.47
N ASP A 282 -21.88 -2.25 -15.81
CA ASP A 282 -22.29 -1.81 -17.15
C ASP A 282 -22.22 -0.27 -17.32
N ALA A 283 -21.69 0.44 -16.31
CA ALA A 283 -21.60 1.90 -16.34
C ALA A 283 -20.63 2.41 -17.42
N ALA A 284 -19.58 1.64 -17.71
CA ALA A 284 -18.66 1.86 -18.82
C ALA A 284 -17.88 0.57 -19.12
N ALA A 285 -17.37 0.43 -20.35
CA ALA A 285 -16.58 -0.73 -20.74
C ALA A 285 -15.33 -0.88 -19.86
N GLY A 286 -15.21 -2.04 -19.20
CA GLY A 286 -14.12 -2.32 -18.27
C GLY A 286 -14.19 -1.54 -16.95
N ALA A 287 -15.35 -1.04 -16.55
CA ALA A 287 -15.54 -0.43 -15.24
C ALA A 287 -15.82 -1.47 -14.17
N TRP A 288 -15.04 -1.42 -13.09
CA TRP A 288 -15.17 -2.26 -11.91
C TRP A 288 -15.46 -1.44 -10.67
N ARG A 289 -16.16 -2.05 -9.72
CA ARG A 289 -16.40 -1.49 -8.40
C ARG A 289 -15.89 -2.42 -7.32
N TYR A 290 -15.29 -1.83 -6.30
CA TYR A 290 -14.95 -2.44 -5.03
C TYR A 290 -15.73 -1.71 -3.93
N ARG A 291 -16.63 -2.43 -3.25
CA ARG A 291 -17.33 -1.96 -2.05
C ARG A 291 -16.79 -2.68 -0.82
N PHE A 292 -16.26 -1.90 0.11
CA PHE A 292 -15.93 -2.38 1.44
C PHE A 292 -17.19 -2.46 2.31
N TYR A 293 -17.31 -3.54 3.07
CA TYR A 293 -18.25 -3.65 4.17
C TYR A 293 -17.48 -3.89 5.45
N ALA A 294 -17.72 -3.07 6.48
CA ALA A 294 -17.09 -3.24 7.78
C ALA A 294 -17.49 -4.60 8.40
N PRO A 295 -16.58 -5.24 9.17
CA PRO A 295 -16.93 -6.47 9.88
C PRO A 295 -17.97 -6.20 10.96
N ALA A 296 -18.73 -7.23 11.33
CA ALA A 296 -19.67 -7.14 12.43
C ALA A 296 -18.95 -6.68 13.72
N GLY A 297 -19.58 -5.77 14.46
CA GLY A 297 -19.04 -5.23 15.71
C GLY A 297 -18.07 -4.06 15.55
N ALA A 298 -17.66 -3.69 14.33
CA ALA A 298 -16.87 -2.48 14.08
C ALA A 298 -17.74 -1.21 14.05
N LYS A 299 -17.14 -0.07 14.38
CA LYS A 299 -17.73 1.28 14.28
C LYS A 299 -17.06 2.11 13.19
#